data_AF-A0A0W0SQS7-F1
#
_entry.id   AF-A0A0W0SQS7-F1
#
_cell.length_a   1.000
_cell.length_b   1.000
_cell.length_c   1.000
_cell.angle_alpha   90.00
_cell.angle_beta   90.00
_cell.angle_gamma   90.00
#
_symmetry.space_group_name_H-M   'P 1'
#
loop_
_entity.id
_entity.type
_entity.pdbx_description
1 polymer ?
#
loop_
_entity_poly.entity_id
_entity_poly.type
_entity_poly.pdbx_seq_one_letter_code
_entity_poly.pdbx_strand_id
1 'polypeptide(L)'
;MQTRIGPNGRILVKVSKNEIHEGSFEIPDDITAIDDKAFRNLRDLQEITIPDNVLTIGEEAFQGCKNLKKVRLSNNLTSIGSSAFVNCGIEQIDIPDSVTIIDAYAFAECKLKSIKLPASLNFLGFKAFDGCENLTEVIFPEGLFSKGWPVFGYCPRLEKIHLPMGLTSIPSFTFTSCVALKEIDIPQGVSSIDSQAFNGCINLKQISLPEGIETIAADAFPNSGVETIFIDSSNEEERVRIANLLPTDLKDKVVMYSKTELLELLDQELRRIINAPQANPLYSLMPLLVHNGLPKLPNEILVKINLFLDRNADCYQNALAAIKNVPLPRIRAGEKGKRDYEDKIKKIVNDCIANGEPIKKIVNDCIVNGEPSESDSYSFFLKALTATAAVGGLALGLAALVTVLVAGAIPLAATLTVAGAACLGVAAGTFFYHSGVEIKEESIEVPCLNSL
;
A
#
# COMPACT_ATOMS: atom_id res chain seq x y z
N MET A 1 -20.63 11.01 -45.87
CA MET A 1 -19.23 11.22 -46.30
C MET A 1 -18.50 9.91 -46.10
N GLN A 2 -17.58 9.55 -47.00
CA GLN A 2 -16.67 8.40 -46.84
C GLN A 2 -15.44 8.82 -46.02
N THR A 3 -14.61 7.84 -45.64
CA THR A 3 -13.34 8.02 -44.94
C THR A 3 -12.51 9.08 -45.65
N ARG A 4 -11.95 10.01 -44.88
CA ARG A 4 -11.07 11.06 -45.39
C ARG A 4 -9.66 10.80 -44.90
N ILE A 5 -8.76 10.66 -45.86
CA ILE A 5 -7.32 10.59 -45.64
C ILE A 5 -6.72 11.93 -46.07
N GLY A 6 -5.75 12.43 -45.30
CA GLY A 6 -5.09 13.71 -45.54
C GLY A 6 -4.33 13.75 -46.86
N PRO A 7 -3.85 14.94 -47.28
CA PRO A 7 -3.24 15.16 -48.61
C PRO A 7 -2.02 14.29 -48.90
N ASN A 8 -1.30 13.85 -47.86
CA ASN A 8 -0.12 13.00 -47.97
C ASN A 8 -0.43 11.49 -47.89
N GLY A 9 -1.71 11.10 -47.78
CA GLY A 9 -2.12 9.69 -47.67
C GLY A 9 -1.85 9.05 -46.30
N ARG A 10 -1.28 9.77 -45.33
CA ARG A 10 -0.76 9.20 -44.07
C ARG A 10 -1.50 9.62 -42.82
N ILE A 11 -2.49 10.49 -42.94
CA ILE A 11 -3.24 11.01 -41.79
C ILE A 11 -4.70 10.61 -41.96
N LEU A 12 -5.26 9.93 -40.97
CA LEU A 12 -6.68 9.59 -40.96
C LEU A 12 -7.47 10.78 -40.40
N VAL A 13 -8.14 11.51 -41.29
CA VAL A 13 -8.80 12.80 -40.98
C VAL A 13 -10.22 12.60 -40.47
N LYS A 14 -10.98 11.68 -41.06
CA LYS A 14 -12.36 11.43 -40.64
C LYS A 14 -12.83 10.05 -41.02
N VAL A 15 -13.52 9.39 -40.10
CA VAL A 15 -14.29 8.16 -40.35
C VAL A 15 -15.78 8.45 -40.24
N SER A 16 -16.57 7.86 -41.13
CA SER A 16 -18.02 7.95 -41.14
C SER A 16 -18.66 6.84 -40.34
N LYS A 17 -19.80 7.12 -39.71
CA LYS A 17 -20.58 6.10 -38.99
C LYS A 17 -21.01 4.92 -39.87
N ASN A 18 -21.17 5.12 -41.17
CA ASN A 18 -21.59 4.06 -42.10
C ASN A 18 -20.44 3.10 -42.46
N GLU A 19 -19.21 3.41 -42.05
CA GLU A 19 -18.01 2.61 -42.31
C GLU A 19 -17.63 1.75 -41.10
N ILE A 20 -18.39 1.86 -40.01
CA ILE A 20 -18.27 0.96 -38.87
C ILE A 20 -19.01 -0.33 -39.22
N HIS A 21 -18.27 -1.42 -39.33
CA HIS A 21 -18.79 -2.74 -39.66
C HIS A 21 -18.63 -3.64 -38.44
N GLU A 22 -19.73 -4.23 -37.97
CA GLU A 22 -19.75 -5.10 -36.78
C GLU A 22 -19.12 -4.46 -35.51
N GLY A 23 -19.15 -3.13 -35.43
CA GLY A 23 -18.58 -2.39 -34.32
C GLY A 23 -17.07 -2.13 -34.41
N SER A 24 -16.43 -2.35 -35.55
CA SER A 24 -15.01 -2.07 -35.75
C SER A 24 -14.75 -1.23 -37.00
N PHE A 25 -13.52 -0.73 -37.11
CA PHE A 25 -12.99 -0.05 -38.29
C PHE A 25 -11.53 -0.46 -38.47
N GLU A 26 -11.17 -0.90 -39.68
CA GLU A 26 -9.79 -1.25 -40.03
C GLU A 26 -9.05 0.01 -40.50
N ILE A 27 -8.04 0.43 -39.72
CA ILE A 27 -7.17 1.55 -40.08
C ILE A 27 -6.11 1.04 -41.08
N PRO A 28 -5.93 1.67 -42.25
CA PRO A 28 -4.89 1.26 -43.21
C PRO A 28 -3.46 1.35 -42.66
N ASP A 29 -2.61 0.39 -43.03
CA ASP A 29 -1.21 0.24 -42.58
C ASP A 29 -0.24 1.34 -43.08
N ASP A 30 -0.72 2.33 -43.83
CA ASP A 30 0.06 3.50 -44.26
C ASP A 30 -0.21 4.76 -43.41
N ILE A 31 -1.19 4.70 -42.49
CA ILE A 31 -1.57 5.82 -41.62
C ILE A 31 -0.57 6.01 -40.48
N THR A 32 0.12 7.15 -40.45
CA THR A 32 1.08 7.51 -39.40
C THR A 32 0.49 8.37 -38.28
N ALA A 33 -0.72 8.91 -38.44
CA ALA A 33 -1.39 9.73 -37.42
C ALA A 33 -2.92 9.66 -37.54
N ILE A 34 -3.60 9.72 -36.39
CA ILE A 34 -5.04 9.94 -36.31
C ILE A 34 -5.27 11.41 -36.02
N ASP A 35 -5.97 12.10 -36.92
CA ASP A 35 -6.20 13.54 -36.83
C ASP A 35 -7.26 13.88 -35.77
N ASP A 36 -7.39 15.17 -35.51
CA ASP A 36 -8.38 15.71 -34.59
C ASP A 36 -9.79 15.26 -35.00
N LYS A 37 -10.54 14.76 -34.02
CA LYS A 37 -11.97 14.41 -34.16
C LYS A 37 -12.26 13.32 -35.21
N ALA A 38 -11.25 12.55 -35.64
CA ALA A 38 -11.38 11.57 -36.71
C ALA A 38 -12.52 10.56 -36.49
N PHE A 39 -12.63 10.01 -35.28
CA PHE A 39 -13.66 9.06 -34.82
C PHE A 39 -14.68 9.68 -33.86
N ARG A 40 -14.68 11.00 -33.67
CA ARG A 40 -15.56 11.67 -32.70
C ARG A 40 -17.03 11.28 -32.88
N ASN A 41 -17.67 10.91 -31.76
CA ASN A 41 -19.07 10.52 -31.62
C ASN A 41 -19.51 9.30 -32.45
N LEU A 42 -18.59 8.40 -32.82
CA LEU A 42 -18.93 7.13 -33.46
C LEU A 42 -19.43 6.12 -32.42
N ARG A 43 -20.72 6.23 -32.07
CA ARG A 43 -21.35 5.43 -31.02
C ARG A 43 -21.45 3.94 -31.33
N ASP A 44 -21.36 3.55 -32.59
CA ASP A 44 -21.40 2.13 -32.98
C ASP A 44 -20.02 1.47 -32.89
N LEU A 45 -18.94 2.25 -32.76
CA LEU A 45 -17.58 1.72 -32.61
C LEU A 45 -17.43 1.08 -31.21
N GLN A 46 -17.06 -0.20 -31.20
CA GLN A 46 -16.89 -1.05 -30.03
C GLN A 46 -15.43 -1.44 -29.78
N GLU A 47 -14.68 -1.64 -30.86
CA GLU A 47 -13.26 -1.96 -30.81
C GLU A 47 -12.47 -1.28 -31.94
N ILE A 48 -11.24 -0.89 -31.64
CA ILE A 48 -10.32 -0.30 -32.62
C ILE A 48 -8.92 -0.87 -32.40
N THR A 49 -8.27 -1.20 -33.51
CA THR A 49 -6.85 -1.54 -33.55
C THR A 49 -6.09 -0.43 -34.25
N ILE A 50 -5.22 0.25 -33.51
CA ILE A 50 -4.35 1.29 -34.05
C ILE A 50 -3.03 0.61 -34.50
N PRO A 51 -2.67 0.67 -35.79
CA PRO A 51 -1.48 0.01 -36.32
C PRO A 51 -0.19 0.70 -35.85
N ASP A 52 0.91 -0.06 -35.78
CA ASP A 52 2.19 0.34 -35.14
C ASP A 52 2.93 1.49 -35.87
N ASN A 53 2.50 1.84 -37.07
CA ASN A 53 2.96 3.00 -37.81
C ASN A 53 2.37 4.33 -37.31
N VAL A 54 1.26 4.29 -36.55
CA VAL A 54 0.63 5.48 -35.97
C VAL A 54 1.46 5.98 -34.80
N LEU A 55 1.92 7.23 -34.89
CA LEU A 55 2.77 7.88 -33.89
C LEU A 55 2.00 8.81 -32.96
N THR A 56 0.86 9.35 -33.40
CA THR A 56 0.08 10.35 -32.65
C THR A 56 -1.43 10.16 -32.79
N ILE A 57 -2.16 10.44 -31.72
CA ILE A 57 -3.63 10.54 -31.70
C ILE A 57 -4.00 12.00 -31.38
N GLY A 58 -4.77 12.63 -32.27
CA GLY A 58 -5.16 14.04 -32.19
C GLY A 58 -6.19 14.36 -31.11
N GLU A 59 -6.51 15.65 -31.01
CA GLU A 59 -7.49 16.20 -30.10
C GLU A 59 -8.89 15.64 -30.39
N GLU A 60 -9.62 15.24 -29.33
CA GLU A 60 -10.98 14.70 -29.40
C GLU A 60 -11.14 13.51 -30.40
N ALA A 61 -10.04 12.83 -30.78
CA ALA A 61 -10.03 11.86 -31.87
C ALA A 61 -11.13 10.79 -31.74
N PHE A 62 -11.34 10.25 -30.54
CA PHE A 62 -12.37 9.26 -30.20
C PHE A 62 -13.43 9.79 -29.23
N GLN A 63 -13.47 11.10 -28.95
CA GLN A 63 -14.40 11.66 -27.97
C GLN A 63 -15.84 11.22 -28.22
N GLY A 64 -16.51 10.73 -27.17
CA GLY A 64 -17.92 10.33 -27.19
C GLY A 64 -18.19 8.99 -27.88
N CYS A 65 -17.17 8.17 -28.16
CA CYS A 65 -17.33 6.78 -28.59
C CYS A 65 -17.75 5.90 -27.40
N LYS A 66 -18.99 6.08 -26.91
CA LYS A 66 -19.46 5.49 -25.66
C LYS A 66 -19.44 3.96 -25.60
N ASN A 67 -19.49 3.30 -26.75
CA ASN A 67 -19.43 1.83 -26.83
C ASN A 67 -18.01 1.30 -27.08
N LEU A 68 -17.01 2.17 -27.29
CA LEU A 68 -15.62 1.77 -27.52
C LEU A 68 -15.04 1.23 -26.22
N LYS A 69 -14.90 -0.09 -26.14
CA LYS A 69 -14.43 -0.82 -24.94
C LYS A 69 -13.02 -1.34 -25.08
N LYS A 70 -12.64 -1.76 -26.30
CA LYS A 70 -11.33 -2.35 -26.59
C LYS A 70 -10.54 -1.45 -27.51
N VAL A 71 -9.39 -0.98 -27.05
CA VAL A 71 -8.48 -0.16 -27.83
C VAL A 71 -7.12 -0.83 -27.79
N ARG A 72 -6.61 -1.26 -28.94
CA ARG A 72 -5.20 -1.62 -29.07
C ARG A 72 -4.45 -0.41 -29.59
N LEU A 73 -3.59 0.17 -28.76
CA LEU A 73 -2.72 1.28 -29.15
C LEU A 73 -1.52 0.77 -29.97
N SER A 74 -0.95 1.67 -30.78
CA SER A 74 0.30 1.44 -31.50
C SER A 74 1.47 1.31 -30.53
N ASN A 75 2.35 0.32 -30.71
CA ASN A 75 3.56 0.17 -29.89
C ASN A 75 4.58 1.32 -30.06
N ASN A 76 4.43 2.15 -31.10
CA ASN A 76 5.28 3.32 -31.36
C ASN A 76 4.56 4.64 -31.08
N LEU A 77 3.40 4.60 -30.41
CA LEU A 77 2.62 5.79 -30.09
C LEU A 77 3.42 6.70 -29.15
N THR A 78 3.57 7.97 -29.52
CA THR A 78 4.37 8.95 -28.76
C THR A 78 3.51 9.94 -28.00
N SER A 79 2.30 10.25 -28.50
CA SER A 79 1.39 11.21 -27.88
C SER A 79 -0.09 10.84 -28.01
N ILE A 80 -0.85 11.16 -26.95
CA ILE A 80 -2.31 11.09 -26.90
C ILE A 80 -2.82 12.51 -26.64
N GLY A 81 -3.55 13.06 -27.61
CA GLY A 81 -4.00 14.44 -27.63
C GLY A 81 -5.11 14.76 -26.63
N SER A 82 -5.39 16.06 -26.50
CA SER A 82 -6.37 16.58 -25.55
C SER A 82 -7.75 15.98 -25.81
N SER A 83 -8.41 15.54 -24.75
CA SER A 83 -9.74 14.92 -24.80
C SER A 83 -9.88 13.71 -25.75
N ALA A 84 -8.78 13.07 -26.16
CA ALA A 84 -8.77 12.05 -27.22
C ALA A 84 -9.80 10.94 -27.02
N PHE A 85 -9.96 10.44 -25.79
CA PHE A 85 -10.88 9.36 -25.42
C PHE A 85 -11.97 9.80 -24.44
N VAL A 86 -12.28 11.09 -24.36
CA VAL A 86 -13.30 11.58 -23.41
C VAL A 86 -14.63 10.87 -23.60
N ASN A 87 -15.23 10.39 -22.50
CA ASN A 87 -16.52 9.72 -22.50
C ASN A 87 -16.57 8.48 -23.44
N CYS A 88 -15.48 7.70 -23.44
CA CYS A 88 -15.43 6.39 -24.07
C CYS A 88 -15.75 5.27 -23.08
N GLY A 89 -16.24 4.14 -23.59
CA GLY A 89 -16.57 2.95 -22.79
C GLY A 89 -15.36 2.11 -22.33
N ILE A 90 -14.15 2.66 -22.39
CA ILE A 90 -12.90 1.93 -22.18
C ILE A 90 -12.80 1.52 -20.71
N GLU A 91 -12.71 0.21 -20.46
CA GLU A 91 -12.58 -0.36 -19.10
C GLU A 91 -11.14 -0.64 -18.71
N GLN A 92 -10.29 -0.94 -19.71
CA GLN A 92 -8.87 -1.24 -19.59
C GLN A 92 -8.17 -0.71 -20.83
N ILE A 93 -6.98 -0.16 -20.65
CA ILE A 93 -6.11 0.25 -21.75
C ILE A 93 -4.65 0.08 -21.34
N ASP A 94 -3.89 -0.58 -22.19
CA ASP A 94 -2.45 -0.67 -22.05
C ASP A 94 -1.84 0.52 -22.78
N ILE A 95 -1.25 1.46 -22.03
CA ILE A 95 -0.53 2.59 -22.61
C ILE A 95 0.91 2.14 -22.91
N PRO A 96 1.35 2.17 -24.18
CA PRO A 96 2.69 1.74 -24.57
C PRO A 96 3.80 2.55 -23.89
N ASP A 97 4.93 1.90 -23.63
CA ASP A 97 6.14 2.54 -23.05
C ASP A 97 6.78 3.60 -23.96
N SER A 98 6.33 3.75 -25.21
CA SER A 98 6.75 4.84 -26.11
C SER A 98 6.01 6.15 -25.86
N VAL A 99 4.90 6.15 -25.10
CA VAL A 99 4.07 7.33 -24.90
C VAL A 99 4.73 8.29 -23.91
N THR A 100 5.09 9.46 -24.43
CA THR A 100 5.75 10.51 -23.65
C THR A 100 4.78 11.61 -23.20
N ILE A 101 3.61 11.71 -23.84
CA ILE A 101 2.61 12.77 -23.60
C ILE A 101 1.21 12.16 -23.55
N ILE A 102 0.52 12.38 -22.44
CA ILE A 102 -0.93 12.22 -22.31
C ILE A 102 -1.48 13.60 -22.00
N ASP A 103 -2.24 14.19 -22.90
CA ASP A 103 -2.65 15.60 -22.77
C ASP A 103 -3.93 15.76 -21.90
N ALA A 104 -4.37 17.01 -21.73
CA ALA A 104 -5.47 17.37 -20.87
C ALA A 104 -6.75 16.60 -21.22
N TYR A 105 -7.46 16.10 -20.21
CA TYR A 105 -8.70 15.33 -20.36
C TYR A 105 -8.60 14.07 -21.23
N ALA A 106 -7.41 13.60 -21.64
CA ALA A 106 -7.27 12.52 -22.63
C ALA A 106 -8.17 11.30 -22.38
N PHE A 107 -8.37 10.89 -21.13
CA PHE A 107 -9.21 9.77 -20.71
C PHE A 107 -10.33 10.18 -19.75
N ALA A 108 -10.73 11.45 -19.70
CA ALA A 108 -11.78 11.89 -18.78
C ALA A 108 -13.13 11.20 -19.10
N GLU A 109 -13.91 10.89 -18.07
CA GLU A 109 -15.19 10.17 -18.14
C GLU A 109 -15.10 8.76 -18.77
N CYS A 110 -13.90 8.16 -18.86
CA CYS A 110 -13.76 6.75 -19.25
C CYS A 110 -14.24 5.81 -18.14
N LYS A 111 -14.43 4.52 -18.48
CA LYS A 111 -14.86 3.48 -17.53
C LYS A 111 -13.69 2.65 -16.96
N LEU A 112 -12.49 3.23 -16.98
CA LEU A 112 -11.24 2.61 -16.54
C LEU A 112 -11.37 2.07 -15.10
N LYS A 113 -10.92 0.84 -14.89
CA LYS A 113 -10.85 0.21 -13.56
C LYS A 113 -9.50 0.45 -12.88
N SER A 114 -8.43 0.32 -13.65
CA SER A 114 -7.07 0.64 -13.24
C SER A 114 -6.30 1.26 -14.41
N ILE A 115 -5.23 1.97 -14.11
CA ILE A 115 -4.33 2.50 -15.14
C ILE A 115 -2.87 2.41 -14.68
N LYS A 116 -2.02 1.88 -15.56
CA LYS A 116 -0.56 1.92 -15.42
C LYS A 116 -0.01 2.95 -16.39
N LEU A 117 0.69 3.94 -15.87
CA LEU A 117 1.34 4.97 -16.67
C LEU A 117 2.74 4.49 -17.12
N PRO A 118 3.15 4.79 -18.37
CA PRO A 118 4.41 4.29 -18.91
C PRO A 118 5.62 5.02 -18.32
N ALA A 119 6.76 4.33 -18.22
CA ALA A 119 7.98 4.86 -17.63
C ALA A 119 8.57 6.07 -18.38
N SER A 120 8.29 6.20 -19.68
CA SER A 120 8.75 7.31 -20.52
C SER A 120 7.84 8.54 -20.47
N LEU A 121 6.73 8.47 -19.73
CA LEU A 121 5.78 9.57 -19.66
C LEU A 121 6.47 10.79 -19.06
N ASN A 122 6.45 11.90 -19.80
CA ASN A 122 7.09 13.16 -19.42
C ASN A 122 6.07 14.26 -19.12
N PHE A 123 4.87 14.13 -19.68
CA PHE A 123 3.79 15.09 -19.50
C PHE A 123 2.47 14.35 -19.31
N LEU A 124 1.77 14.72 -18.24
CA LEU A 124 0.43 14.26 -17.94
C LEU A 124 -0.49 15.47 -17.75
N GLY A 125 -1.41 15.66 -18.69
CA GLY A 125 -2.22 16.85 -18.79
C GLY A 125 -3.27 16.97 -17.69
N PHE A 126 -3.70 18.21 -17.47
CA PHE A 126 -4.74 18.55 -16.50
C PHE A 126 -5.99 17.68 -16.72
N LYS A 127 -6.50 17.08 -15.63
CA LYS A 127 -7.74 16.26 -15.67
C LYS A 127 -7.72 15.08 -16.65
N ALA A 128 -6.55 14.56 -17.00
CA ALA A 128 -6.42 13.42 -17.91
C ALA A 128 -7.32 12.22 -17.55
N PHE A 129 -7.61 12.00 -16.27
CA PHE A 129 -8.45 10.89 -15.78
C PHE A 129 -9.67 11.36 -14.95
N ASP A 130 -10.09 12.62 -15.08
CA ASP A 130 -11.23 13.19 -14.33
C ASP A 130 -12.53 12.44 -14.68
N GLY A 131 -13.37 12.11 -13.70
CA GLY A 131 -14.65 11.44 -13.93
C GLY A 131 -14.54 9.95 -14.28
N CYS A 132 -13.39 9.30 -14.08
CA CYS A 132 -13.28 7.84 -14.24
C CYS A 132 -13.99 7.11 -13.10
N GLU A 133 -15.31 6.95 -13.21
CA GLU A 133 -16.20 6.45 -12.13
C GLU A 133 -15.86 5.07 -11.58
N ASN A 134 -15.14 4.25 -12.37
CA ASN A 134 -14.75 2.89 -12.00
C ASN A 134 -13.31 2.77 -11.49
N LEU A 135 -12.54 3.86 -11.51
CA LEU A 135 -11.10 3.82 -11.25
C LEU A 135 -10.84 3.54 -9.77
N THR A 136 -10.16 2.43 -9.48
CA THR A 136 -9.78 2.01 -8.12
C THR A 136 -8.28 2.10 -7.87
N GLU A 137 -7.46 2.07 -8.93
CA GLU A 137 -6.00 1.99 -8.83
C GLU A 137 -5.31 2.78 -9.93
N VAL A 138 -4.23 3.47 -9.57
CA VAL A 138 -3.36 4.21 -10.47
C VAL A 138 -1.92 3.88 -10.11
N ILE A 139 -1.15 3.41 -11.10
CA ILE A 139 0.28 3.12 -10.94
C ILE A 139 1.06 4.19 -11.71
N PHE A 140 1.79 5.02 -10.96
CA PHE A 140 2.68 6.04 -11.51
C PHE A 140 4.05 5.46 -11.86
N PRO A 141 4.74 6.01 -12.87
CA PRO A 141 6.13 5.71 -13.13
C PRO A 141 7.04 6.52 -12.20
N GLU A 142 8.25 6.03 -11.98
CA GLU A 142 9.27 6.78 -11.24
C GLU A 142 9.67 8.05 -12.01
N GLY A 143 9.87 9.16 -11.28
CA GLY A 143 10.41 10.40 -11.86
C GLY A 143 9.45 11.24 -12.73
N LEU A 144 8.16 10.89 -12.82
CA LEU A 144 7.19 11.46 -13.76
C LEU A 144 6.95 13.00 -13.66
N PHE A 145 7.44 13.75 -12.67
CA PHE A 145 6.88 15.08 -12.41
C PHE A 145 7.87 16.26 -12.33
N SER A 146 7.71 17.16 -13.29
CA SER A 146 7.92 18.63 -13.17
C SER A 146 6.94 19.45 -14.01
N LYS A 147 6.16 18.82 -14.94
CA LYS A 147 5.30 19.50 -15.91
C LYS A 147 4.03 18.68 -16.19
N GLY A 148 2.94 19.01 -15.50
CA GLY A 148 1.63 18.39 -15.72
C GLY A 148 1.11 17.65 -14.48
N TRP A 149 -0.22 17.67 -14.32
CA TRP A 149 -0.90 17.18 -13.13
C TRP A 149 -2.13 16.37 -13.50
N PRO A 150 -2.14 15.05 -13.20
CA PRO A 150 -3.37 14.30 -13.26
C PRO A 150 -4.29 14.75 -12.13
N VAL A 151 -5.45 15.24 -12.52
CA VAL A 151 -6.55 15.46 -11.59
C VAL A 151 -7.43 14.22 -11.68
N PHE A 152 -7.52 13.49 -10.56
CA PHE A 152 -8.40 12.34 -10.35
C PHE A 152 -9.74 12.77 -9.75
N GLY A 153 -10.19 13.98 -10.07
CA GLY A 153 -11.50 14.45 -9.64
C GLY A 153 -12.60 13.52 -10.15
N TYR A 154 -13.69 13.45 -9.39
CA TYR A 154 -14.86 12.64 -9.69
C TYR A 154 -14.53 11.15 -9.94
N CYS A 155 -13.55 10.61 -9.23
CA CYS A 155 -13.23 9.18 -9.18
C CYS A 155 -13.75 8.56 -7.86
N PRO A 156 -15.08 8.34 -7.72
CA PRO A 156 -15.71 7.95 -6.46
C PRO A 156 -15.30 6.58 -5.90
N ARG A 157 -14.62 5.74 -6.69
CA ARG A 157 -14.15 4.40 -6.29
C ARG A 157 -12.65 4.33 -5.98
N LEU A 158 -11.93 5.44 -6.09
CA LEU A 158 -10.50 5.48 -5.78
C LEU A 158 -10.31 5.40 -4.26
N GLU A 159 -9.97 4.22 -3.75
CA GLU A 159 -9.81 3.97 -2.31
C GLU A 159 -8.43 4.35 -1.76
N LYS A 160 -7.39 4.12 -2.57
CA LYS A 160 -6.00 4.38 -2.22
C LYS A 160 -5.25 4.86 -3.45
N ILE A 161 -4.32 5.79 -3.25
CA ILE A 161 -3.42 6.27 -4.29
C ILE A 161 -2.04 6.55 -3.67
N HIS A 162 -1.00 6.02 -4.31
CA HIS A 162 0.37 6.31 -3.93
C HIS A 162 0.86 7.48 -4.76
N LEU A 163 1.01 8.63 -4.11
CA LEU A 163 1.52 9.83 -4.76
C LEU A 163 3.03 9.69 -5.02
N PRO A 164 3.51 10.13 -6.19
CA PRO A 164 4.92 10.05 -6.58
C PRO A 164 5.79 11.03 -5.77
N MET A 165 7.04 10.67 -5.46
CA MET A 165 7.92 11.50 -4.62
C MET A 165 8.35 12.84 -5.25
N GLY A 166 8.33 12.96 -6.58
CA GLY A 166 8.71 14.19 -7.31
C GLY A 166 7.64 15.28 -7.34
N LEU A 167 6.54 15.11 -6.60
CA LEU A 167 5.39 15.99 -6.59
C LEU A 167 5.68 17.30 -5.83
N THR A 168 5.42 18.47 -6.42
CA THR A 168 5.71 19.78 -5.80
C THR A 168 4.50 20.50 -5.20
N SER A 169 3.28 20.15 -5.61
CA SER A 169 2.03 20.72 -5.11
C SER A 169 0.90 19.68 -5.15
N ILE A 170 -0.30 19.99 -4.65
CA ILE A 170 -1.53 19.25 -4.93
C ILE A 170 -2.50 20.26 -5.55
N PRO A 171 -2.66 20.26 -6.88
CA PRO A 171 -3.44 21.27 -7.58
C PRO A 171 -4.93 21.26 -7.22
N SER A 172 -5.59 22.34 -7.62
CA SER A 172 -7.02 22.48 -7.42
C SER A 172 -7.78 21.32 -8.02
N PHE A 173 -8.77 20.86 -7.26
CA PHE A 173 -9.68 19.77 -7.62
C PHE A 173 -9.09 18.36 -7.77
N THR A 174 -7.80 18.14 -7.47
CA THR A 174 -7.08 16.86 -7.72
C THR A 174 -7.84 15.61 -7.27
N PHE A 175 -8.46 15.64 -6.10
CA PHE A 175 -9.25 14.55 -5.52
C PHE A 175 -10.70 14.95 -5.23
N THR A 176 -11.24 15.94 -5.95
CA THR A 176 -12.64 16.35 -5.75
C THR A 176 -13.58 15.16 -5.90
N SER A 177 -14.50 14.96 -4.95
CA SER A 177 -15.49 13.87 -4.98
C SER A 177 -14.89 12.46 -5.08
N CYS A 178 -13.65 12.25 -4.64
CA CYS A 178 -13.08 10.92 -4.39
C CYS A 178 -13.66 10.35 -3.09
N VAL A 179 -14.95 9.98 -3.12
CA VAL A 179 -15.70 9.63 -1.91
C VAL A 179 -15.20 8.35 -1.24
N ALA A 180 -14.51 7.45 -1.94
CA ALA A 180 -13.99 6.21 -1.37
C ALA A 180 -12.57 6.34 -0.79
N LEU A 181 -11.86 7.45 -1.03
CA LEU A 181 -10.51 7.67 -0.54
C LEU A 181 -10.54 7.71 1.00
N LYS A 182 -9.79 6.82 1.66
CA LYS A 182 -9.80 6.67 3.13
C LYS A 182 -8.63 7.36 3.81
N GLU A 183 -7.46 7.28 3.19
CA GLU A 183 -6.21 7.85 3.66
C GLU A 183 -5.40 8.38 2.48
N ILE A 184 -4.56 9.37 2.74
CA ILE A 184 -3.57 9.83 1.76
C ILE A 184 -2.31 10.33 2.46
N ASP A 185 -1.16 9.89 1.93
CA ASP A 185 0.15 10.41 2.34
C ASP A 185 0.61 11.42 1.29
N ILE A 186 0.80 12.67 1.71
CA ILE A 186 1.31 13.75 0.85
C ILE A 186 2.85 13.69 0.84
N PRO A 187 3.50 13.54 -0.33
CA PRO A 187 4.96 13.36 -0.41
C PRO A 187 5.77 14.55 0.09
N GLN A 188 7.01 14.28 0.53
CA GLN A 188 7.92 15.28 1.10
C GLN A 188 8.26 16.46 0.17
N GLY A 189 8.17 16.29 -1.16
CA GLY A 189 8.42 17.36 -2.13
C GLY A 189 7.31 18.40 -2.25
N VAL A 190 6.13 18.15 -1.67
CA VAL A 190 4.94 18.99 -1.86
C VAL A 190 4.99 20.24 -0.97
N SER A 191 4.95 21.42 -1.58
CA SER A 191 4.95 22.72 -0.88
C SER A 191 3.59 23.40 -0.83
N SER A 192 2.63 23.04 -1.69
CA SER A 192 1.27 23.62 -1.66
C SER A 192 0.15 22.59 -1.81
N ILE A 193 -0.99 22.84 -1.15
CA ILE A 193 -2.28 22.19 -1.44
C ILE A 193 -3.27 23.28 -1.83
N ASP A 194 -3.77 23.21 -3.06
CA ASP A 194 -4.57 24.27 -3.66
C ASP A 194 -6.08 24.09 -3.41
N SER A 195 -6.86 25.07 -3.87
CA SER A 195 -8.31 25.18 -3.63
C SER A 195 -9.07 23.93 -4.07
N GLN A 196 -9.92 23.41 -3.20
CA GLN A 196 -10.78 22.24 -3.43
C GLN A 196 -10.06 20.95 -3.79
N ALA A 197 -8.76 20.83 -3.51
CA ALA A 197 -7.99 19.61 -3.77
C ALA A 197 -8.67 18.34 -3.23
N PHE A 198 -9.29 18.39 -2.05
CA PHE A 198 -9.98 17.27 -1.39
C PHE A 198 -11.48 17.55 -1.16
N ASN A 199 -12.10 18.41 -1.97
CA ASN A 199 -13.52 18.74 -1.82
C ASN A 199 -14.38 17.47 -1.93
N GLY A 200 -15.27 17.21 -0.96
CA GLY A 200 -16.20 16.08 -1.02
C GLY A 200 -15.55 14.70 -0.80
N CYS A 201 -14.30 14.64 -0.31
CA CYS A 201 -13.67 13.41 0.15
C CYS A 201 -14.26 12.95 1.49
N ILE A 202 -15.54 12.55 1.51
CA ILE A 202 -16.32 12.31 2.73
C ILE A 202 -15.82 11.15 3.60
N ASN A 203 -15.09 10.18 3.03
CA ASN A 203 -14.51 9.06 3.77
C ASN A 203 -13.01 9.20 4.03
N LEU A 204 -12.39 10.31 3.61
CA LEU A 204 -10.97 10.55 3.87
C LEU A 204 -10.80 10.84 5.36
N LYS A 205 -10.42 9.84 6.16
CA LYS A 205 -10.28 9.93 7.62
C LYS A 205 -8.91 10.43 8.04
N GLN A 206 -7.88 10.02 7.30
CA GLN A 206 -6.49 10.30 7.64
C GLN A 206 -5.75 11.00 6.51
N ILE A 207 -4.94 11.99 6.86
CA ILE A 207 -3.98 12.60 5.95
C ILE A 207 -2.63 12.79 6.63
N SER A 208 -1.55 12.48 5.93
CA SER A 208 -0.19 12.79 6.35
C SER A 208 0.33 13.95 5.52
N LEU A 209 0.82 15.00 6.17
CA LEU A 209 1.40 16.20 5.53
C LEU A 209 2.92 16.19 5.69
N PRO A 210 3.68 16.64 4.68
CA PRO A 210 5.12 16.72 4.75
C PRO A 210 5.58 17.93 5.57
N GLU A 211 6.83 17.90 6.03
CA GLU A 211 7.47 19.03 6.73
C GLU A 211 7.63 20.26 5.83
N GLY A 212 7.87 20.05 4.53
CA GLY A 212 8.12 21.12 3.56
C GLY A 212 6.89 21.92 3.12
N ILE A 213 5.70 21.66 3.66
CA ILE A 213 4.48 22.33 3.20
C ILE A 213 4.46 23.81 3.62
N GLU A 214 4.22 24.69 2.64
CA GLU A 214 4.25 26.14 2.83
C GLU A 214 2.86 26.76 2.81
N THR A 215 1.97 26.22 1.98
CA THR A 215 0.62 26.78 1.78
C THR A 215 -0.44 25.70 1.69
N ILE A 216 -1.58 25.94 2.33
CA ILE A 216 -2.79 25.13 2.20
C ILE A 216 -3.93 26.12 1.96
N ALA A 217 -4.66 25.96 0.85
CA ALA A 217 -5.79 26.81 0.55
C ALA A 217 -6.88 26.66 1.63
N ALA A 218 -7.53 27.77 1.99
CA ALA A 218 -8.56 27.79 3.02
C ALA A 218 -9.74 26.85 2.72
N ASP A 219 -9.98 26.57 1.44
CA ASP A 219 -11.00 25.67 0.92
C ASP A 219 -10.39 24.40 0.28
N ALA A 220 -9.21 23.94 0.73
CA ALA A 220 -8.62 22.70 0.24
C ALA A 220 -9.44 21.45 0.62
N PHE A 221 -10.12 21.47 1.77
CA PHE A 221 -10.81 20.31 2.37
C PHE A 221 -12.33 20.44 2.63
N PRO A 222 -13.12 21.20 1.83
CA PRO A 222 -14.54 21.39 2.09
C PRO A 222 -15.27 20.06 1.95
N ASN A 223 -16.24 19.80 2.83
CA ASN A 223 -17.01 18.55 2.84
C ASN A 223 -16.13 17.28 2.88
N SER A 224 -14.93 17.36 3.46
CA SER A 224 -14.07 16.20 3.67
C SER A 224 -14.37 15.51 5.01
N GLY A 225 -14.08 14.21 5.08
CA GLY A 225 -14.25 13.39 6.28
C GLY A 225 -13.06 13.38 7.23
N VAL A 226 -12.11 14.31 7.07
CA VAL A 226 -10.80 14.24 7.76
C VAL A 226 -11.03 14.25 9.27
N GLU A 227 -10.44 13.31 9.98
CA GLU A 227 -10.55 13.14 11.44
C GLU A 227 -9.17 13.17 12.12
N THR A 228 -8.13 12.77 11.39
CA THR A 228 -6.76 12.68 11.89
C THR A 228 -5.79 13.23 10.87
N ILE A 229 -4.89 14.10 11.33
CA ILE A 229 -3.83 14.68 10.53
C ILE A 229 -2.49 14.38 11.20
N PHE A 230 -1.62 13.70 10.48
CA PHE A 230 -0.21 13.54 10.85
C PHE A 230 0.63 14.58 10.11
N ILE A 231 1.64 15.11 10.78
CA ILE A 231 2.65 15.98 10.16
C ILE A 231 3.98 15.27 10.33
N ASP A 232 4.62 14.97 9.21
CA ASP A 232 5.88 14.23 9.16
C ASP A 232 7.07 15.16 9.38
N SER A 233 7.13 15.73 10.58
CA SER A 233 8.26 16.50 11.10
C SER A 233 8.54 16.05 12.53
N SER A 234 9.81 15.91 12.89
CA SER A 234 10.25 15.69 14.28
C SER A 234 10.31 16.97 15.11
N ASN A 235 10.15 18.14 14.48
CA ASN A 235 10.18 19.43 15.16
C ASN A 235 8.76 19.86 15.54
N GLU A 236 8.50 20.02 16.85
CA GLU A 236 7.20 20.44 17.36
C GLU A 236 6.82 21.86 16.88
N GLU A 237 7.78 22.78 16.78
CA GLU A 237 7.51 24.14 16.30
C GLU A 237 7.03 24.12 14.84
N GLU A 238 7.61 23.24 14.03
CA GLU A 238 7.25 23.09 12.62
C GLU A 238 5.87 22.43 12.48
N ARG A 239 5.55 21.43 13.30
CA ARG A 239 4.19 20.87 13.37
C ARG A 239 3.16 21.93 13.75
N VAL A 240 3.47 22.82 14.69
CA VAL A 240 2.58 23.95 15.04
C VAL A 240 2.46 24.95 13.89
N ARG A 241 3.54 25.28 13.19
CA ARG A 241 3.53 26.15 12.00
C ARG A 241 2.62 25.58 10.92
N ILE A 242 2.79 24.30 10.56
CA ILE A 242 1.99 23.62 9.54
C ILE A 242 0.52 23.48 9.99
N ALA A 243 0.28 23.16 11.26
CA ALA A 243 -1.07 23.14 11.82
C ALA A 243 -1.79 24.49 11.69
N ASN A 244 -1.05 25.61 11.68
CA ASN A 244 -1.62 26.93 11.49
C ASN A 244 -2.00 27.25 10.04
N LEU A 245 -1.42 26.55 9.06
CA LEU A 245 -1.81 26.62 7.64
C LEU A 245 -3.16 25.96 7.37
N LEU A 246 -3.56 25.00 8.21
CA LEU A 246 -4.81 24.27 8.03
C LEU A 246 -6.05 25.17 8.23
N PRO A 247 -7.17 24.85 7.55
CA PRO A 247 -8.48 25.40 7.87
C PRO A 247 -8.83 25.25 9.35
N THR A 248 -9.56 26.22 9.91
CA THR A 248 -9.85 26.33 11.36
C THR A 248 -10.46 25.06 11.97
N ASP A 249 -11.32 24.38 11.23
CA ASP A 249 -11.99 23.14 11.62
C ASP A 249 -11.08 21.90 11.62
N LEU A 250 -9.92 21.98 10.96
CA LEU A 250 -8.93 20.91 10.86
C LEU A 250 -7.76 21.06 11.84
N LYS A 251 -7.50 22.27 12.36
CA LYS A 251 -6.38 22.51 13.29
C LYS A 251 -6.36 21.57 14.49
N ASP A 252 -7.54 21.18 14.98
CA ASP A 252 -7.70 20.29 16.15
C ASP A 252 -7.54 18.82 15.86
N LYS A 253 -7.45 18.46 14.58
CA LYS A 253 -7.31 17.08 14.12
C LYS A 253 -5.84 16.69 14.00
N VAL A 254 -4.93 17.65 14.07
CA VAL A 254 -3.48 17.43 14.08
C VAL A 254 -3.07 16.69 15.34
N VAL A 255 -2.39 15.56 15.15
CA VAL A 255 -1.83 14.73 16.22
C VAL A 255 -0.50 15.31 16.67
N MET A 256 -0.20 15.21 17.97
CA MET A 256 1.06 15.72 18.54
C MET A 256 2.32 14.98 18.10
N TYR A 257 2.15 13.75 17.63
CA TYR A 257 3.21 12.87 17.17
C TYR A 257 3.26 12.87 15.65
N SER A 258 4.46 12.78 15.08
CA SER A 258 4.60 12.22 13.75
C SER A 258 4.19 10.74 13.76
N LYS A 259 3.88 10.17 12.58
CA LYS A 259 3.55 8.75 12.46
C LYS A 259 4.69 7.87 12.99
N THR A 260 5.93 8.26 12.68
CA THR A 260 7.16 7.58 13.13
C THR A 260 7.33 7.64 14.64
N GLU A 261 7.22 8.83 15.25
CA GLU A 261 7.34 8.98 16.71
C GLU A 261 6.29 8.13 17.46
N LEU A 262 5.05 8.09 16.95
CA LEU A 262 3.99 7.28 17.55
C LEU A 262 4.30 5.78 17.43
N LEU A 263 4.77 5.33 16.26
CA LEU A 263 5.14 3.92 16.06
C LEU A 263 6.30 3.50 16.96
N GLU A 264 7.32 4.35 17.12
CA GLU A 264 8.45 4.10 18.01
C GLU A 264 8.03 4.01 19.49
N LEU A 265 7.17 4.93 19.96
CA LEU A 265 6.62 4.89 21.31
C LEU A 265 5.85 3.58 21.55
N LEU A 266 4.97 3.21 20.63
CA LEU A 266 4.14 2.00 20.75
C LEU A 266 5.01 0.73 20.70
N ASP A 267 5.99 0.67 19.81
CA ASP A 267 6.93 -0.46 19.72
C ASP A 267 7.75 -0.59 21.01
N GLN A 268 8.30 0.51 21.53
CA GLN A 268 9.06 0.54 22.79
C GLN A 268 8.22 0.01 23.96
N GLU A 269 6.98 0.49 24.09
CA GLU A 269 6.09 0.11 25.20
C GLU A 269 5.61 -1.35 25.09
N LEU A 270 5.26 -1.81 23.88
CA LEU A 270 4.85 -3.20 23.65
C LEU A 270 6.02 -4.18 23.83
N ARG A 271 7.26 -3.81 23.49
CA ARG A 271 8.46 -4.62 23.77
C ARG A 271 8.68 -4.86 25.26
N ARG A 272 8.24 -3.94 26.14
CA ARG A 272 8.32 -4.15 27.61
C ARG A 272 7.50 -5.37 28.04
N ILE A 273 6.36 -5.64 27.39
CA ILE A 273 5.55 -6.85 27.63
C ILE A 273 6.32 -8.08 27.17
N ILE A 274 6.86 -8.05 25.94
CA ILE A 274 7.62 -9.16 25.35
C ILE A 274 8.84 -9.53 26.20
N ASN A 275 9.50 -8.54 26.80
CA ASN A 275 10.73 -8.73 27.57
C ASN A 275 10.49 -8.94 29.07
N ALA A 276 9.24 -8.89 29.55
CA ALA A 276 8.92 -9.08 30.96
C ALA A 276 8.69 -10.57 31.24
N PRO A 277 9.50 -11.25 32.08
CA PRO A 277 9.33 -12.68 32.38
C PRO A 277 7.96 -13.06 32.95
N GLN A 278 7.26 -12.11 33.58
CA GLN A 278 5.92 -12.31 34.13
C GLN A 278 4.83 -12.32 33.03
N ALA A 279 5.01 -11.58 31.93
CA ALA A 279 4.08 -11.55 30.79
C ALA A 279 4.58 -12.39 29.60
N ASN A 280 5.86 -12.69 29.50
CA ASN A 280 6.42 -13.60 28.52
C ASN A 280 7.55 -14.41 29.15
N PRO A 281 7.23 -15.49 29.85
CA PRO A 281 8.20 -16.30 30.53
C PRO A 281 9.01 -17.20 29.59
N LEU A 282 8.64 -17.33 28.31
CA LEU A 282 9.58 -17.86 27.31
C LEU A 282 10.83 -16.98 27.24
N TYR A 283 10.71 -15.66 27.44
CA TYR A 283 11.86 -14.76 27.49
C TYR A 283 12.87 -15.16 28.58
N SER A 284 12.40 -15.60 29.75
CA SER A 284 13.28 -16.10 30.82
C SER A 284 13.98 -17.42 30.49
N LEU A 285 13.42 -18.18 29.54
CA LEU A 285 13.95 -19.44 29.05
C LEU A 285 14.87 -19.24 27.83
N MET A 286 14.83 -18.11 27.13
CA MET A 286 15.66 -17.85 25.94
C MET A 286 17.16 -18.04 26.19
N PRO A 287 17.77 -17.55 27.29
CA PRO A 287 19.19 -17.81 27.58
C PRO A 287 19.48 -19.30 27.82
N LEU A 288 18.54 -20.03 28.42
CA LEU A 288 18.68 -21.47 28.71
C LEU A 288 18.51 -22.32 27.44
N LEU A 289 17.65 -21.89 26.51
CA LEU A 289 17.46 -22.49 25.18
C LEU A 289 18.69 -22.30 24.29
N VAL A 290 19.40 -21.17 24.41
CA VAL A 290 20.55 -20.81 23.57
C VAL A 290 21.86 -21.47 24.05
N HIS A 291 22.00 -21.80 25.33
CA HIS A 291 23.25 -22.36 25.87
C HIS A 291 23.33 -23.89 25.96
N ASN A 292 22.21 -24.63 25.95
CA ASN A 292 22.20 -26.02 26.42
C ASN A 292 21.53 -27.05 25.50
N GLY A 293 21.77 -27.06 24.18
CA GLY A 293 21.50 -28.22 23.28
C GLY A 293 20.42 -29.23 23.73
N LEU A 294 19.18 -28.75 23.92
CA LEU A 294 18.20 -29.14 24.94
C LEU A 294 18.08 -30.61 25.42
N PRO A 295 18.08 -30.85 26.76
CA PRO A 295 17.31 -31.91 27.40
C PRO A 295 15.81 -31.54 27.49
N LYS A 296 14.94 -32.54 27.40
CA LYS A 296 13.46 -32.38 27.37
C LYS A 296 12.91 -31.64 28.59
N LEU A 297 12.07 -30.64 28.35
CA LEU A 297 11.12 -30.14 29.35
C LEU A 297 10.04 -31.22 29.59
N PRO A 298 9.72 -31.59 30.85
CA PRO A 298 8.63 -32.48 31.19
C PRO A 298 7.29 -32.06 30.54
N ASN A 299 6.47 -33.04 30.13
CA ASN A 299 5.18 -32.79 29.45
C ASN A 299 4.24 -31.88 30.27
N GLU A 300 4.28 -31.94 31.59
CA GLU A 300 3.51 -31.08 32.48
C GLU A 300 3.95 -29.61 32.40
N ILE A 301 5.26 -29.36 32.23
CA ILE A 301 5.79 -28.02 32.01
C ILE A 301 5.38 -27.52 30.63
N LEU A 302 5.37 -28.37 29.60
CA LEU A 302 4.92 -28.01 28.26
C LEU A 302 3.43 -27.68 28.19
N VAL A 303 2.56 -28.44 28.87
CA VAL A 303 1.12 -28.15 28.97
C VAL A 303 0.88 -26.82 29.68
N LYS A 304 1.64 -26.54 30.75
CA LYS A 304 1.55 -25.25 31.46
C LYS A 304 2.11 -24.10 30.64
N ILE A 305 3.18 -24.30 29.87
CA ILE A 305 3.71 -23.31 28.91
C ILE A 305 2.66 -23.03 27.82
N ASN A 306 2.00 -24.04 27.26
CA ASN A 306 0.96 -23.85 26.25
C ASN A 306 -0.25 -23.07 26.80
N LEU A 307 -0.80 -23.47 27.96
CA LEU A 307 -1.87 -22.72 28.62
C LEU A 307 -1.48 -21.28 28.97
N PHE A 308 -0.19 -21.08 29.30
CA PHE A 308 0.35 -19.77 29.59
C PHE A 308 0.51 -18.92 28.32
N LEU A 309 0.97 -19.53 27.23
CA LEU A 309 1.10 -18.87 25.92
C LEU A 309 -0.26 -18.42 25.40
N ASP A 310 -1.31 -19.22 25.58
CA ASP A 310 -2.69 -18.80 25.26
C ASP A 310 -3.09 -17.55 26.07
N ARG A 311 -2.84 -17.53 27.39
CA ARG A 311 -3.15 -16.38 28.26
C ARG A 311 -2.28 -15.13 28.01
N ASN A 312 -1.09 -15.26 27.43
CA ASN A 312 -0.22 -14.10 27.14
C ASN A 312 -0.22 -13.65 25.69
N ALA A 313 -0.60 -14.51 24.75
CA ALA A 313 -1.21 -14.07 23.51
C ALA A 313 -2.39 -13.14 23.83
N ASP A 314 -3.23 -13.49 24.83
CA ASP A 314 -4.27 -12.59 25.31
C ASP A 314 -3.71 -11.30 25.92
N CYS A 315 -2.66 -11.30 26.76
CA CYS A 315 -2.15 -10.06 27.38
C CYS A 315 -1.60 -9.05 26.36
N TYR A 316 -0.76 -9.50 25.42
CA TYR A 316 -0.24 -8.63 24.37
C TYR A 316 -1.36 -8.12 23.45
N GLN A 317 -2.27 -9.00 23.02
CA GLN A 317 -3.40 -8.62 22.16
C GLN A 317 -4.40 -7.71 22.89
N ASN A 318 -4.66 -7.94 24.17
CA ASN A 318 -5.51 -7.09 25.01
C ASN A 318 -4.87 -5.72 25.24
N ALA A 319 -3.55 -5.65 25.50
CA ALA A 319 -2.83 -4.41 25.62
C ALA A 319 -2.86 -3.62 24.30
N LEU A 320 -2.60 -4.29 23.17
CA LEU A 320 -2.71 -3.70 21.84
C LEU A 320 -4.12 -3.18 21.56
N ALA A 321 -5.16 -3.97 21.85
CA ALA A 321 -6.56 -3.57 21.70
C ALA A 321 -6.94 -2.39 22.61
N ALA A 322 -6.46 -2.38 23.85
CA ALA A 322 -6.67 -1.28 24.78
C ALA A 322 -5.98 0.00 24.31
N ILE A 323 -4.73 -0.10 23.84
CA ILE A 323 -3.95 1.01 23.28
C ILE A 323 -4.65 1.61 22.05
N LYS A 324 -5.16 0.78 21.13
CA LYS A 324 -5.92 1.24 19.95
C LYS A 324 -7.14 2.08 20.31
N ASN A 325 -7.71 1.88 21.49
CA ASN A 325 -8.85 2.64 21.98
C ASN A 325 -8.46 3.91 22.76
N VAL A 326 -7.17 4.16 23.01
CA VAL A 326 -6.71 5.39 23.65
C VAL A 326 -6.72 6.53 22.62
N PRO A 327 -7.51 7.60 22.83
CA PRO A 327 -7.56 8.72 21.89
C PRO A 327 -6.19 9.38 21.73
N LEU A 328 -5.78 9.62 20.48
CA LEU A 328 -4.53 10.30 20.17
C LEU A 328 -4.53 11.75 20.71
N PRO A 329 -3.42 12.22 21.29
CA PRO A 329 -3.31 13.58 21.79
C PRO A 329 -3.24 14.54 20.60
N ARG A 330 -4.14 15.53 20.60
CA ARG A 330 -4.20 16.58 19.60
C ARG A 330 -3.26 17.72 19.96
N ILE A 331 -2.81 18.49 18.97
CA ILE A 331 -1.81 19.56 19.14
C ILE A 331 -2.18 20.60 20.23
N ARG A 332 -3.47 20.87 20.42
CA ARG A 332 -3.95 21.77 21.49
C ARG A 332 -3.75 21.26 22.92
N ALA A 333 -3.57 19.95 23.10
CA ALA A 333 -3.37 19.37 24.43
C ALA A 333 -1.95 19.65 24.96
N GLY A 334 -1.01 19.99 24.07
CA GLY A 334 0.38 20.31 24.39
C GLY A 334 1.12 19.21 25.17
N GLU A 335 2.26 19.57 25.72
CA GLU A 335 3.13 18.65 26.49
C GLU A 335 2.44 17.96 27.67
N LYS A 336 1.36 18.55 28.21
CA LYS A 336 0.55 17.86 29.22
C LYS A 336 -0.24 16.71 28.59
N GLY A 337 -0.95 16.95 27.49
CA GLY A 337 -1.71 15.91 26.79
C GLY A 337 -0.84 14.77 26.26
N LYS A 338 0.37 15.10 25.80
CA LYS A 338 1.38 14.13 25.40
C LYS A 338 1.76 13.21 26.56
N ARG A 339 2.12 13.77 27.71
CA ARG A 339 2.42 13.00 28.94
C ARG A 339 1.24 12.17 29.42
N ASP A 340 0.04 12.74 29.44
CA ASP A 340 -1.19 12.03 29.85
C ASP A 340 -1.48 10.82 28.94
N TYR A 341 -1.17 10.92 27.64
CA TYR A 341 -1.30 9.81 26.68
C TYR A 341 -0.25 8.72 26.95
N GLU A 342 1.01 9.10 27.10
CA GLU A 342 2.10 8.16 27.41
C GLU A 342 1.87 7.44 28.74
N ASP A 343 1.41 8.16 29.77
CA ASP A 343 1.12 7.57 31.08
C ASP A 343 -0.03 6.56 31.00
N LYS A 344 -1.04 6.80 30.15
CA LYS A 344 -2.12 5.83 29.89
C LYS A 344 -1.60 4.58 29.19
N ILE A 345 -0.76 4.72 28.16
CA ILE A 345 -0.13 3.57 27.49
C ILE A 345 0.73 2.78 28.49
N LYS A 346 1.61 3.46 29.21
CA LYS A 346 2.49 2.86 30.23
C LYS A 346 1.66 2.14 31.28
N LYS A 347 0.53 2.71 31.71
CA LYS A 347 -0.39 2.06 32.66
C LYS A 347 -0.98 0.77 32.09
N ILE A 348 -1.49 0.78 30.86
CA ILE A 348 -2.03 -0.43 30.20
C ILE A 348 -0.96 -1.53 30.15
N VAL A 349 0.26 -1.17 29.73
CA VAL A 349 1.41 -2.09 29.66
C VAL A 349 1.78 -2.61 31.05
N ASN A 350 1.88 -1.73 32.05
CA ASN A 350 2.21 -2.10 33.42
C ASN A 350 1.16 -3.01 34.05
N ASP A 351 -0.12 -2.73 33.84
CA ASP A 351 -1.23 -3.54 34.33
C ASP A 351 -1.20 -4.93 33.67
N CYS A 352 -0.88 -5.03 32.36
CA CYS A 352 -0.65 -6.31 31.68
C CYS A 352 0.56 -7.07 32.30
N ILE A 353 1.70 -6.40 32.48
CA ILE A 353 2.91 -7.01 33.07
C ILE A 353 2.68 -7.49 34.51
N ALA A 354 1.98 -6.69 35.33
CA ALA A 354 1.75 -6.99 36.75
C ALA A 354 0.75 -8.14 36.96
N ASN A 355 -0.22 -8.29 36.06
CA ASN A 355 -1.18 -9.39 36.08
C ASN A 355 -0.63 -10.66 35.41
N GLY A 356 0.53 -10.60 34.77
CA GLY A 356 1.24 -11.77 34.26
C GLY A 356 1.78 -12.64 35.39
N GLU A 357 1.46 -13.93 35.40
CA GLU A 357 1.96 -14.87 36.41
C GLU A 357 3.43 -15.25 36.14
N PRO A 358 4.36 -15.09 37.10
CA PRO A 358 5.74 -15.53 36.91
C PRO A 358 5.83 -17.06 36.80
N ILE A 359 6.40 -17.57 35.69
CA ILE A 359 6.69 -19.00 35.52
C ILE A 359 7.56 -19.56 36.65
N LYS A 360 8.37 -18.76 37.35
CA LYS A 360 9.16 -19.23 38.51
C LYS A 360 8.31 -19.88 39.61
N LYS A 361 7.08 -19.41 39.84
CA LYS A 361 6.17 -20.03 40.81
C LYS A 361 5.63 -21.36 40.27
N ILE A 362 5.24 -21.37 38.99
CA ILE A 362 4.73 -22.56 38.29
C ILE A 362 5.80 -23.66 38.15
N VAL A 363 7.05 -23.28 37.84
CA VAL A 363 8.18 -24.18 37.64
C VAL A 363 8.76 -24.67 38.97
N ASN A 364 8.84 -23.82 40.01
CA ASN A 364 9.22 -24.30 41.35
C ASN A 364 8.18 -25.26 41.93
N ASP A 365 6.88 -25.06 41.66
CA ASP A 365 5.83 -26.02 42.05
C ASP A 365 5.90 -27.34 41.24
N CYS A 366 6.45 -27.32 40.01
CA CYS A 366 6.61 -28.51 39.16
C CYS A 366 7.92 -29.29 39.40
N ILE A 367 9.05 -28.62 39.66
CA ILE A 367 10.37 -29.26 39.78
C ILE A 367 10.50 -30.07 41.08
N VAL A 368 9.74 -29.74 42.13
CA VAL A 368 9.82 -30.46 43.42
C VAL A 368 9.31 -31.91 43.33
N ASN A 369 8.62 -32.31 42.24
CA ASN A 369 7.88 -33.58 42.18
C ASN A 369 8.24 -34.57 41.06
N GLY A 370 9.36 -34.45 40.33
CA GLY A 370 9.68 -35.46 39.32
C GLY A 370 11.11 -35.47 38.78
N GLU A 371 11.84 -36.54 39.08
CA GLU A 371 13.12 -36.88 38.43
C GLU A 371 12.90 -37.29 36.96
N PRO A 372 13.76 -36.89 36.00
CA PRO A 372 13.57 -37.23 34.59
C PRO A 372 14.45 -38.41 34.12
N SER A 373 13.89 -39.32 33.31
CA SER A 373 14.66 -40.32 32.54
C SER A 373 14.63 -40.02 31.03
N GLU A 374 15.80 -40.08 30.40
CA GLU A 374 16.13 -39.77 29.01
C GLU A 374 15.61 -40.83 28.01
N SER A 375 15.01 -40.43 26.87
CA SER A 375 15.29 -41.02 25.54
C SER A 375 14.34 -40.62 24.38
N ASP A 376 13.05 -40.34 24.55
CA ASP A 376 12.18 -40.16 23.35
C ASP A 376 12.16 -38.72 22.75
N SER A 377 13.31 -38.09 22.61
CA SER A 377 13.42 -36.68 22.18
C SER A 377 13.24 -36.58 20.66
N TYR A 378 12.81 -35.42 20.18
CA TYR A 378 12.74 -35.02 18.75
C TYR A 378 11.46 -35.33 17.95
N SER A 379 10.84 -36.51 18.00
CA SER A 379 9.64 -36.80 17.17
C SER A 379 8.40 -35.98 17.58
N PHE A 380 8.27 -35.71 18.87
CA PHE A 380 7.13 -34.97 19.45
C PHE A 380 7.24 -33.45 19.29
N PHE A 381 8.47 -32.90 19.32
CA PHE A 381 8.74 -31.46 19.21
C PHE A 381 8.39 -30.91 17.82
N LEU A 382 8.65 -31.70 16.78
CA LEU A 382 8.26 -31.38 15.40
C LEU A 382 6.74 -31.41 15.21
N LYS A 383 6.02 -32.34 15.85
CA LYS A 383 4.55 -32.41 15.79
C LYS A 383 3.86 -31.26 16.54
N ALA A 384 4.47 -30.79 17.64
CA ALA A 384 3.96 -29.65 18.41
C ALA A 384 4.20 -28.30 17.71
N LEU A 385 5.34 -28.11 17.01
CA LEU A 385 5.59 -26.92 16.19
C LEU A 385 4.67 -26.84 14.96
N THR A 386 4.27 -27.98 14.37
CA THR A 386 3.37 -27.99 13.21
C THR A 386 1.91 -27.70 13.56
N ALA A 387 1.50 -27.83 14.84
CA ALA A 387 0.13 -27.57 15.28
C ALA A 387 -0.14 -26.08 15.59
N THR A 388 0.90 -25.25 15.72
CA THR A 388 0.80 -23.82 16.07
C THR A 388 0.97 -22.87 14.88
N ALA A 389 1.15 -23.40 13.66
CA ALA A 389 1.28 -22.61 12.44
C ALA A 389 -0.05 -22.00 11.92
N ALA A 390 -1.14 -22.05 12.69
CA ALA A 390 -2.45 -21.51 12.30
C ALA A 390 -2.72 -20.08 12.79
N VAL A 391 -1.81 -19.41 13.50
CA VAL A 391 -2.03 -18.03 13.97
C VAL A 391 -0.79 -17.16 13.75
N GLY A 392 -0.74 -16.52 12.58
CA GLY A 392 -0.10 -15.22 12.32
C GLY A 392 1.39 -15.02 12.64
N GLY A 393 2.23 -15.12 11.60
CA GLY A 393 3.22 -14.05 11.34
C GLY A 393 4.60 -14.13 12.01
N LEU A 394 5.28 -15.29 12.00
CA LEU A 394 6.73 -15.37 12.30
C LEU A 394 7.44 -16.44 11.46
N ALA A 395 7.05 -16.54 10.17
CA ALA A 395 7.45 -17.64 9.28
C ALA A 395 8.78 -17.44 8.53
N LEU A 396 9.40 -16.26 8.55
CA LEU A 396 10.68 -16.04 7.83
C LEU A 396 11.93 -16.18 8.72
N GLY A 397 11.82 -15.97 10.04
CA GLY A 397 12.93 -16.14 10.97
C GLY A 397 13.18 -17.60 11.40
N LEU A 398 12.12 -18.41 11.49
CA LEU A 398 12.21 -19.80 11.93
C LEU A 398 12.60 -20.77 10.81
N ALA A 399 12.29 -20.46 9.55
CA ALA A 399 12.71 -21.26 8.40
C ALA A 399 14.23 -21.24 8.22
N ALA A 400 14.87 -20.06 8.38
CA ALA A 400 16.32 -19.91 8.29
C ALA A 400 17.09 -20.68 9.39
N LEU A 401 16.49 -20.80 10.59
CA LEU A 401 17.09 -21.53 11.71
C LEU A 401 17.07 -23.06 11.47
N VAL A 402 16.03 -23.58 10.81
CA VAL A 402 15.86 -25.01 10.54
C VAL A 402 16.76 -25.49 9.40
N THR A 403 16.98 -24.69 8.35
CA THR A 403 17.88 -25.09 7.24
C THR A 403 19.35 -25.13 7.65
N VAL A 404 19.77 -24.25 8.56
CA VAL A 404 21.14 -24.23 9.11
C VAL A 404 21.39 -25.43 10.03
N LEU A 405 20.37 -25.92 10.74
CA LEU A 405 20.48 -27.05 11.66
C LEU A 405 20.49 -28.42 10.96
N VAL A 406 19.95 -28.55 9.74
CA VAL A 406 19.82 -29.84 9.04
C VAL A 406 20.99 -30.16 8.09
N ALA A 407 21.73 -29.17 7.58
CA ALA A 407 22.83 -29.41 6.63
C ALA A 407 24.17 -29.85 7.29
N GLY A 408 24.24 -29.92 8.63
CA GLY A 408 25.48 -30.15 9.38
C GLY A 408 25.89 -31.60 9.67
N ALA A 409 25.15 -32.63 9.24
CA ALA A 409 25.53 -34.03 9.50
C ALA A 409 25.04 -35.03 8.41
N ILE A 410 25.92 -35.27 7.43
CA ILE A 410 26.16 -36.38 6.45
C ILE A 410 25.33 -37.71 6.56
N PRO A 411 25.35 -38.62 5.55
CA PRO A 411 24.74 -38.64 4.21
C PRO A 411 23.54 -39.60 4.11
N LEU A 412 22.66 -39.36 3.14
CA LEU A 412 21.55 -40.26 2.79
C LEU A 412 22.05 -41.44 1.94
N ALA A 413 22.02 -42.65 2.49
CA ALA A 413 21.87 -43.86 1.68
C ALA A 413 20.96 -44.85 2.40
N ALA A 414 19.98 -45.33 1.63
CA ALA A 414 19.02 -46.39 1.93
C ALA A 414 17.65 -45.97 2.53
N THR A 415 16.65 -46.22 1.67
CA THR A 415 15.25 -46.59 1.95
C THR A 415 14.23 -45.49 2.25
N LEU A 416 13.79 -44.86 1.14
CA LEU A 416 12.36 -44.70 0.84
C LEU A 416 11.61 -46.02 1.13
N THR A 417 10.45 -45.94 1.78
CA THR A 417 9.17 -46.42 1.21
C THR A 417 7.98 -46.08 2.12
N VAL A 418 6.98 -45.41 1.52
CA VAL A 418 5.52 -45.50 1.77
C VAL A 418 5.04 -44.82 3.08
N ALA A 419 4.14 -43.83 3.10
CA ALA A 419 3.08 -43.42 2.17
C ALA A 419 2.73 -41.93 2.33
N GLY A 420 2.20 -41.32 1.27
CA GLY A 420 1.32 -40.14 1.38
C GLY A 420 1.73 -38.92 0.57
N ALA A 421 1.67 -39.02 -0.77
CA ALA A 421 1.75 -37.87 -1.66
C ALA A 421 0.38 -37.17 -1.74
N ALA A 422 0.33 -35.88 -1.40
CA ALA A 422 -0.40 -34.83 -2.13
C ALA A 422 -0.17 -33.45 -1.49
N CYS A 423 0.14 -32.48 -2.35
CA CYS A 423 0.07 -31.02 -2.15
C CYS A 423 1.21 -30.33 -1.37
N LEU A 424 2.23 -29.86 -2.12
CA LEU A 424 2.49 -28.44 -2.42
C LEU A 424 3.96 -28.25 -2.85
N GLY A 425 4.16 -27.71 -4.05
CA GLY A 425 5.49 -27.41 -4.58
C GLY A 425 5.50 -26.11 -5.34
N VAL A 426 5.74 -25.00 -4.62
CA VAL A 426 6.41 -23.73 -5.00
C VAL A 426 6.72 -23.09 -3.63
N ALA A 427 7.93 -22.80 -3.16
CA ALA A 427 9.03 -22.11 -3.80
C ALA A 427 10.37 -22.54 -3.16
N ALA A 428 11.37 -22.82 -4.00
CA ALA A 428 12.77 -22.87 -3.63
C ALA A 428 13.53 -22.01 -4.64
N GLY A 429 14.39 -21.13 -4.14
CA GLY A 429 15.14 -20.11 -4.88
C GLY A 429 14.64 -18.72 -4.46
N THR A 430 15.36 -17.92 -3.67
CA THR A 430 16.82 -17.77 -3.63
C THR A 430 17.22 -16.99 -2.37
N PHE A 431 18.07 -17.55 -1.50
CA PHE A 431 18.94 -16.89 -0.51
C PHE A 431 19.79 -18.04 0.09
N PHE A 432 21.11 -18.19 -0.10
CA PHE A 432 22.21 -17.23 -0.04
C PHE A 432 23.44 -17.70 -0.84
N TYR A 433 24.27 -16.75 -1.30
CA TYR A 433 25.75 -16.68 -1.29
C TYR A 433 26.15 -15.50 -2.20
N HIS A 434 27.03 -14.54 -1.93
CA HIS A 434 27.90 -14.13 -0.82
C HIS A 434 28.49 -12.76 -1.22
N SER A 435 29.04 -12.03 -0.26
CA SER A 435 30.13 -11.03 -0.40
C SER A 435 29.88 -9.72 -1.17
N GLY A 436 29.96 -8.63 -0.41
CA GLY A 436 30.37 -7.29 -0.86
C GLY A 436 29.27 -6.47 -1.52
N VAL A 437 29.38 -5.14 -1.35
CA VAL A 437 28.58 -4.06 -1.96
C VAL A 437 27.51 -3.45 -1.05
N GLU A 438 27.44 -2.13 -1.20
CA GLU A 438 26.91 -1.06 -0.36
C GLU A 438 25.46 -1.20 0.12
N ILE A 439 25.22 -0.60 1.27
CA ILE A 439 23.93 -0.40 1.90
C ILE A 439 23.04 0.44 0.97
N LYS A 440 21.94 -0.13 0.49
CA LYS A 440 20.74 0.62 0.13
C LYS A 440 19.58 0.13 1.01
N GLU A 441 18.99 1.08 1.72
CA GLU A 441 17.79 0.90 2.53
C GLU A 441 16.62 0.47 1.64
N GLU A 442 15.99 -0.66 1.94
CA GLU A 442 14.63 -0.96 1.50
C GLU A 442 13.81 -1.52 2.66
N SER A 443 12.63 -0.93 2.78
CA SER A 443 11.69 -0.89 3.89
C SER A 443 10.98 -2.22 4.16
N ILE A 444 10.93 -2.63 5.43
CA ILE A 444 10.09 -3.73 5.92
C ILE A 444 8.68 -3.18 6.18
N GLU A 445 7.71 -3.58 5.35
CA GLU A 445 6.29 -3.34 5.63
C GLU A 445 5.83 -4.13 6.86
N VAL A 446 5.32 -3.40 7.87
CA VAL A 446 4.72 -3.96 9.08
C VAL A 446 3.20 -4.05 8.90
N PRO A 447 2.55 -5.23 9.02
CA PRO A 447 1.13 -5.44 8.73
C PRO A 447 0.13 -4.72 9.66
N CYS A 448 0.60 -3.97 10.67
CA CYS A 448 -0.25 -3.26 11.62
C CYS A 448 -0.77 -1.90 11.10
N LEU A 449 -0.40 -1.48 9.90
CA LEU A 449 -0.68 -0.13 9.40
C LEU A 449 -2.10 0.08 8.82
N ASN A 450 -2.82 -0.97 8.42
CA ASN A 450 -4.12 -0.79 7.74
C ASN A 450 -5.33 -0.59 8.68
N SER A 451 -5.13 -0.49 10.00
CA SER A 451 -6.23 -0.32 10.98
C SER A 451 -5.99 0.78 12.03
N LEU A 452 -5.03 1.67 11.80
CA LEU A 452 -4.82 2.90 12.56
C LEU A 452 -5.06 4.06 11.58
#